data_AF-A0A2D7ZKL9-F1
#
_entry.id   AF-A0A2D7ZKL9-F1
#
_cell.length_a   1.000
_cell.length_b   1.000
_cell.length_c   1.000
_cell.angle_alpha   90.00
_cell.angle_beta   90.00
_cell.angle_gamma   90.00
#
_symmetry.space_group_name_H-M   'P 1'
#
loop_
_entity.id
_entity.type
_entity.pdbx_description
1 polymer ?
#
loop_
_entity_poly.entity_id
_entity_poly.type
_entity_poly.pdbx_seq_one_letter_code
_entity_poly.pdbx_strand_id
1 'polypeptide(L)'
;MATVHRARISPLLRPTEWTLTDGELIERRGARERRYPLSELKRLSVTDGLARADFARGRVRIPARSFGRGGRLEDHGESFVRLAEALAADSAAHAPQLRLGQPPRKAADMVVWTIVLCGAGVLAVMAAAAMIGAWALGLALSARLLFVLILAAAALPWIGRGEITPN
;
A
#
# COMPACT_ATOMS: atom_id res chain seq x y z
N MET A 1 -10.72 -14.32 -23.07
CA MET A 1 -9.45 -15.05 -22.99
C MET A 1 -9.14 -15.29 -21.52
N ALA A 2 -8.84 -16.53 -21.11
CA ALA A 2 -8.54 -16.82 -19.71
C ALA A 2 -7.10 -16.40 -19.38
N THR A 3 -6.94 -15.50 -18.40
CA THR A 3 -5.60 -15.09 -17.93
C THR A 3 -5.28 -15.86 -16.66
N VAL A 4 -4.15 -16.57 -16.66
CA VAL A 4 -3.75 -17.46 -15.56
C VAL A 4 -2.45 -16.98 -14.94
N HIS A 5 -2.41 -16.96 -13.61
CA HIS A 5 -1.20 -16.68 -12.84
C HIS A 5 -1.07 -17.70 -11.71
N ARG A 6 0.13 -18.22 -11.49
CA ARG A 6 0.39 -19.23 -10.48
C ARG A 6 1.54 -18.79 -9.59
N ALA A 7 1.29 -18.72 -8.29
CA ALA A 7 2.32 -18.42 -7.31
C ALA A 7 2.09 -19.20 -6.01
N ARG A 8 3.19 -19.51 -5.33
CA ARG A 8 3.19 -20.14 -4.02
C ARG A 8 3.40 -19.06 -2.96
N ILE A 9 2.38 -18.86 -2.13
CA ILE A 9 2.37 -17.82 -1.08
C ILE A 9 3.28 -18.16 0.10
N SER A 10 3.48 -19.46 0.38
CA SER A 10 4.33 -19.95 1.47
C SER A 10 4.99 -21.27 1.07
N PRO A 11 6.24 -21.53 1.46
CA PRO A 11 6.91 -22.80 1.17
C PRO A 11 6.17 -24.02 1.75
N LEU A 12 5.36 -23.83 2.80
CA LEU A 12 4.56 -24.88 3.44
C LEU A 12 3.20 -25.10 2.75
N LEU A 13 2.78 -24.18 1.89
CA LEU A 13 1.49 -24.23 1.21
C LEU A 13 1.63 -24.77 -0.22
N ARG A 14 0.57 -25.42 -0.70
CA ARG A 14 0.48 -25.78 -2.13
C ARG A 14 0.43 -24.50 -2.99
N PRO A 15 0.96 -24.54 -4.23
CA PRO A 15 0.81 -23.44 -5.17
C PRO A 15 -0.66 -23.04 -5.30
N THR A 16 -0.90 -21.74 -5.33
CA THR A 16 -2.22 -21.19 -5.63
C THR A 16 -2.20 -20.71 -7.07
N GLU A 17 -3.25 -21.05 -7.81
CA GLU A 17 -3.45 -20.62 -9.18
C GLU A 17 -4.66 -19.69 -9.20
N TRP A 18 -4.48 -18.52 -9.80
CA TRP A 18 -5.51 -17.53 -10.01
C TRP A 18 -5.81 -17.47 -11.49
N THR A 19 -7.04 -17.78 -11.85
CA THR A 19 -7.53 -17.78 -13.22
C THR A 19 -8.64 -16.76 -13.34
N LEU A 20 -8.48 -15.79 -14.23
CA LEU A 20 -9.50 -14.82 -14.58
C LEU A 20 -10.23 -15.31 -15.84
N THR A 21 -11.54 -15.50 -15.76
CA THR A 21 -12.36 -16.00 -16.88
C THR A 21 -13.76 -15.40 -16.78
N ASP A 22 -14.23 -14.82 -17.89
CA ASP A 22 -15.62 -14.37 -18.08
C ASP A 22 -16.21 -13.57 -16.91
N GLY A 23 -15.44 -12.64 -16.34
CA GLY A 23 -15.89 -11.81 -15.22
C GLY A 23 -15.86 -12.50 -13.86
N GLU A 24 -15.19 -13.64 -13.74
CA GLU A 24 -14.95 -14.34 -12.47
C GLU A 24 -13.45 -14.56 -12.24
N LEU A 25 -13.04 -14.37 -10.98
CA LEU A 25 -11.71 -14.73 -10.49
C LEU A 25 -11.80 -16.05 -9.74
N ILE A 26 -11.13 -17.08 -10.26
CA ILE A 26 -11.08 -18.41 -9.66
C ILE A 26 -9.72 -18.58 -8.96
N GLU A 27 -9.76 -18.81 -7.65
CA GLU A 27 -8.60 -19.20 -6.85
C GLU A 27 -8.61 -20.71 -6.64
N ARG A 28 -7.62 -21.41 -7.19
CA ARG A 28 -7.42 -22.85 -7.03
C ARG A 28 -6.17 -23.14 -6.20
N ARG A 29 -6.35 -23.76 -5.04
CA ARG A 29 -5.26 -24.20 -4.16
C ARG A 29 -5.35 -25.70 -3.92
N GLY A 30 -4.64 -26.48 -4.74
CA GLY A 30 -4.76 -27.94 -4.73
C GLY A 30 -6.17 -28.37 -5.13
N ALA A 31 -6.85 -29.14 -4.27
CA ALA A 31 -8.22 -29.59 -4.49
C ALA A 31 -9.31 -28.57 -4.09
N ARG A 32 -8.92 -27.46 -3.44
CA ARG A 32 -9.86 -26.40 -3.06
C ARG A 32 -9.94 -25.37 -4.16
N GLU A 33 -11.14 -25.11 -4.64
CA GLU A 33 -11.45 -24.05 -5.60
C GLU A 33 -12.39 -23.05 -4.94
N ARG A 34 -12.12 -21.76 -5.14
CA ARG A 34 -12.99 -20.66 -4.72
C ARG A 34 -13.22 -19.75 -5.91
N ARG A 35 -14.48 -19.38 -6.13
CA ARG A 35 -14.87 -18.48 -7.22
C ARG A 35 -15.30 -17.15 -6.62
N TYR A 36 -14.82 -16.08 -7.22
CA TYR A 36 -15.11 -14.71 -6.80
C TYR A 36 -15.62 -13.94 -8.03
N PRO A 37 -16.93 -13.67 -8.12
CA PRO A 37 -17.47 -12.88 -9.22
C PRO A 37 -16.97 -11.43 -9.13
N LEU A 38 -16.52 -10.86 -10.25
CA LEU A 38 -16.00 -9.48 -10.28
C LEU A 38 -17.08 -8.45 -9.96
N SER A 39 -18.36 -8.76 -10.18
CA SER A 39 -19.49 -7.91 -9.79
C SER A 39 -19.57 -7.67 -8.27
N GLU A 40 -19.03 -8.58 -7.46
CA GLU A 40 -18.94 -8.44 -6.01
C GLU A 40 -17.65 -7.75 -5.54
N LEU A 41 -16.78 -7.32 -6.47
CA LEU A 41 -15.51 -6.67 -6.16
C LEU A 41 -15.76 -5.25 -5.64
N LYS A 42 -15.39 -5.02 -4.38
CA LYS A 42 -15.58 -3.73 -3.71
C LYS A 42 -14.35 -2.86 -3.78
N ARG A 43 -13.16 -3.48 -3.72
CA ARG A 43 -11.88 -2.76 -3.73
C ARG A 43 -10.81 -3.60 -4.41
N LEU A 44 -10.05 -2.96 -5.29
CA LEU A 44 -8.87 -3.52 -5.92
C LEU A 44 -7.69 -2.60 -5.65
N SER A 45 -6.59 -3.13 -5.14
CA SER A 45 -5.35 -2.39 -4.90
C SER A 45 -4.18 -3.22 -5.43
N VAL A 46 -3.31 -2.60 -6.20
CA VAL A 46 -2.07 -3.21 -6.69
C VAL A 46 -0.93 -2.37 -6.12
N THR A 47 -0.08 -2.98 -5.30
CA THR A 47 1.02 -2.28 -4.64
C THR A 47 2.19 -3.24 -4.49
N ASP A 48 3.37 -2.81 -4.94
CA ASP A 48 4.64 -3.47 -4.66
C ASP A 48 4.67 -4.99 -4.96
N GLY A 49 4.17 -5.35 -6.15
CA GLY A 49 4.08 -6.74 -6.58
C GLY A 49 3.04 -7.57 -5.80
N LEU A 50 2.03 -6.93 -5.20
CA LEU A 50 0.91 -7.61 -4.56
C LEU A 50 -0.40 -6.99 -5.04
N ALA A 51 -1.25 -7.80 -5.66
CA ALA A 51 -2.62 -7.43 -5.93
C ALA A 51 -3.52 -7.93 -4.80
N ARG A 52 -4.32 -7.01 -4.26
CA ARG A 52 -5.30 -7.27 -3.21
C ARG A 52 -6.68 -6.94 -3.75
N ALA A 53 -7.53 -7.95 -3.82
CA ALA A 53 -8.91 -7.84 -4.25
C ALA A 53 -9.83 -8.18 -3.08
N ASP A 54 -10.65 -7.22 -2.67
CA ASP A 54 -11.65 -7.38 -1.61
C ASP A 54 -13.03 -7.53 -2.25
N PHE A 55 -13.61 -8.71 -2.09
CA PHE A 55 -14.95 -9.07 -2.53
C PHE A 55 -15.93 -9.04 -1.35
N ALA A 56 -17.23 -9.07 -1.64
CA ALA A 56 -18.26 -9.14 -0.59
C ALA A 56 -18.11 -10.37 0.32
N ARG A 57 -17.72 -11.52 -0.25
CA ARG A 57 -17.63 -12.83 0.44
C ARG A 57 -16.21 -13.26 0.81
N GLY A 58 -15.20 -12.43 0.56
CA GLY A 58 -13.83 -12.81 0.86
C GLY A 58 -12.78 -11.85 0.33
N ARG A 59 -11.52 -12.11 0.68
CA ARG A 59 -10.36 -11.31 0.27
C ARG A 59 -9.36 -12.22 -0.42
N VAL A 60 -8.89 -11.80 -1.58
CA VAL A 60 -7.88 -12.48 -2.39
C VAL A 60 -6.59 -11.66 -2.37
N ARG A 61 -5.46 -12.35 -2.21
CA ARG A 61 -4.12 -11.78 -2.28
C ARG A 61 -3.32 -12.55 -3.31
N ILE A 62 -2.82 -11.83 -4.31
CA ILE A 62 -2.10 -12.39 -5.45
C ILE A 62 -0.70 -11.78 -5.45
N PRO A 63 0.34 -12.52 -5.04
CA PRO A 63 1.71 -12.01 -5.05
C PRO A 63 2.38 -12.25 -6.41
N ALA A 64 3.17 -11.28 -6.86
CA ALA A 64 4.01 -11.35 -8.05
C ALA A 64 5.19 -12.32 -7.87
N ARG A 65 5.64 -12.48 -6.63
CA ARG A 65 6.73 -13.39 -6.27
C ARG A 65 6.18 -14.70 -5.70
N SER A 66 6.80 -15.80 -6.09
CA SER A 66 6.41 -17.16 -5.69
C SER A 66 7.53 -17.82 -4.89
N PHE A 67 7.19 -18.62 -3.89
CA PHE A 67 8.16 -19.51 -3.24
C PHE A 67 8.44 -20.75 -4.09
N GLY A 68 9.64 -20.80 -4.67
CA GLY A 68 10.17 -21.92 -5.44
C GLY A 68 10.48 -23.16 -4.59
N ARG A 69 10.92 -24.24 -5.26
CA ARG A 69 11.36 -25.46 -4.59
C ARG A 69 12.70 -25.19 -3.88
N GLY A 70 12.79 -25.44 -2.58
CA GLY A 70 13.98 -25.11 -1.78
C GLY A 70 13.96 -23.71 -1.14
N GLY A 71 12.81 -23.03 -1.10
CA GLY A 71 12.62 -21.80 -0.32
C GLY A 71 13.14 -20.52 -1.00
N ARG A 72 13.70 -20.62 -2.21
CA ARG A 72 14.07 -19.45 -3.02
C ARG A 72 12.81 -18.72 -3.52
N LEU A 73 12.85 -17.39 -3.55
CA LEU A 73 11.83 -16.62 -4.25
C LEU A 73 12.11 -16.68 -5.75
N GLU A 74 11.11 -17.10 -6.50
CA GLU A 74 11.04 -17.03 -7.95
C GLU A 74 10.22 -15.80 -8.33
N ASP A 75 10.69 -15.06 -9.33
CA ASP A 75 9.95 -13.93 -9.87
C ASP A 75 8.96 -14.41 -10.93
N HIS A 76 7.69 -14.09 -10.73
CA HIS A 76 6.60 -14.36 -11.68
C HIS A 76 5.93 -13.03 -12.12
N GLY A 77 6.65 -11.91 -12.00
CA GLY A 77 6.18 -10.55 -12.22
C GLY A 77 5.49 -10.33 -13.56
N GLU A 78 6.02 -10.86 -14.66
CA GLU A 78 5.40 -10.69 -15.98
C GLU A 78 3.99 -11.30 -16.04
N SER A 79 3.82 -12.53 -15.54
CA SER A 79 2.51 -13.18 -15.48
C SER A 79 1.55 -12.48 -14.50
N PHE A 80 2.09 -11.89 -13.43
CA PHE A 80 1.34 -11.10 -12.48
C PHE A 80 0.83 -9.79 -13.09
N VAL A 81 1.69 -9.06 -13.83
CA VAL A 81 1.32 -7.81 -14.50
C VAL A 81 0.19 -8.07 -15.48
N ARG A 82 0.30 -9.12 -16.31
CA ARG A 82 -0.78 -9.51 -17.24
C ARG A 82 -2.10 -9.80 -16.53
N LEU A 83 -2.05 -10.51 -15.40
CA LEU A 83 -3.26 -10.78 -14.60
C LEU A 83 -3.82 -9.50 -13.96
N ALA A 84 -2.97 -8.64 -13.41
CA ALA A 84 -3.37 -7.41 -12.75
C ALA A 84 -4.00 -6.42 -13.74
N GLU A 85 -3.43 -6.29 -14.94
CA GLU A 85 -3.98 -5.49 -16.04
C GLU A 85 -5.32 -6.04 -16.51
N ALA A 86 -5.42 -7.36 -16.75
CA ALA A 86 -6.67 -8.00 -17.13
C ALA A 86 -7.75 -7.85 -16.05
N LEU A 87 -7.38 -7.99 -14.77
CA LEU A 87 -8.28 -7.79 -13.64
C LEU A 87 -8.76 -6.34 -13.56
N ALA A 88 -7.87 -5.36 -13.78
CA ALA A 88 -8.23 -3.95 -13.82
C ALA A 88 -9.20 -3.65 -14.98
N ALA A 89 -8.92 -4.16 -16.18
CA ALA A 89 -9.76 -3.97 -17.37
C ALA A 89 -11.15 -4.62 -17.18
N ASP A 90 -11.21 -5.89 -16.78
CA ASP A 90 -12.48 -6.61 -16.60
C ASP A 90 -13.30 -6.03 -15.44
N SER A 91 -12.65 -5.59 -14.37
CA SER A 91 -13.34 -4.96 -13.24
C SER A 91 -13.96 -3.61 -13.59
N ALA A 92 -13.35 -2.84 -14.51
CA ALA A 92 -13.95 -1.60 -15.01
C ALA A 92 -15.28 -1.86 -15.76
N ALA A 93 -15.38 -2.98 -16.47
CA ALA A 93 -16.60 -3.36 -17.19
C ALA A 93 -17.70 -3.93 -16.28
N HIS A 94 -17.32 -4.68 -15.22
CA HIS A 94 -18.28 -5.46 -14.41
C HIS A 94 -18.58 -4.85 -13.03
N ALA A 95 -17.76 -3.92 -12.54
CA ALA A 95 -17.90 -3.30 -11.22
C ALA A 95 -17.69 -1.78 -11.30
N PRO A 96 -18.67 -1.01 -11.80
CA PRO A 96 -18.56 0.45 -11.90
C PRO A 96 -18.44 1.16 -10.54
N GLN A 97 -18.74 0.45 -9.44
CA GLN A 97 -18.61 0.95 -8.07
C GLN A 97 -17.23 0.67 -7.45
N LEU A 98 -16.31 0.09 -8.21
CA LEU A 98 -15.00 -0.33 -7.75
C LEU A 98 -14.21 0.86 -7.19
N ARG A 99 -13.85 0.77 -5.91
CA ARG A 99 -12.88 1.69 -5.33
C ARG A 99 -11.48 1.17 -5.63
N LEU A 100 -10.82 1.76 -6.63
CA LEU A 100 -9.40 1.57 -6.84
C LEU A 100 -8.67 2.07 -5.59
N GLY A 101 -8.00 1.14 -4.91
CA GLY A 101 -7.32 1.38 -3.66
C GLY A 101 -6.09 2.23 -3.90
N GLN A 102 -6.27 3.55 -3.85
CA GLN A 102 -5.16 4.48 -3.67
C GLN A 102 -4.45 4.16 -2.34
N PRO A 103 -3.10 4.23 -2.29
CA PRO A 103 -2.36 4.13 -1.04
C PRO A 103 -2.93 5.17 -0.04
N PRO A 104 -2.86 4.91 1.29
CA PRO A 104 -3.59 5.70 2.27
C PRO A 104 -3.02 7.12 2.38
N ARG A 105 -3.45 8.00 1.48
CA ARG A 105 -3.17 9.45 1.43
C ARG A 105 -3.50 10.13 2.77
N LYS A 106 -4.48 9.57 3.49
CA LYS A 106 -4.91 9.99 4.83
C LYS A 106 -3.82 9.91 5.91
N ALA A 107 -2.88 8.97 5.80
CA ALA A 107 -1.76 8.86 6.75
C ALA A 107 -0.71 9.94 6.47
N ALA A 108 -0.38 10.19 5.20
CA ALA A 108 0.53 11.26 4.81
C ALA A 108 -0.02 12.64 5.21
N ASP A 109 -1.31 12.90 4.98
CA ASP A 109 -1.96 14.15 5.40
C ASP A 109 -1.89 14.38 6.92
N MET A 110 -2.13 13.34 7.74
CA MET A 110 -2.02 13.44 9.20
C MET A 110 -0.60 13.80 9.66
N VAL A 111 0.42 13.24 9.01
CA VAL A 111 1.82 13.54 9.35
C VAL A 111 2.19 14.97 8.91
N VAL A 112 1.73 15.42 7.74
CA VAL A 112 1.92 16.82 7.30
C VAL A 112 1.27 17.80 8.28
N TRP A 113 0.03 17.54 8.72
CA TRP A 113 -0.64 18.37 9.73
C TRP A 113 0.07 18.38 11.08
N THR A 114 0.65 17.24 11.48
CA THR A 114 1.44 17.16 12.72
C THR A 114 2.70 18.02 12.61
N ILE A 115 3.37 18.03 11.46
CA ILE A 115 4.54 18.90 11.22
C ILE A 115 4.15 20.37 11.23
N VAL A 116 3.05 20.75 10.61
CA VAL A 116 2.54 22.13 10.63
C VAL A 116 2.22 22.57 12.06
N LEU A 117 1.56 21.72 12.85
CA LEU A 117 1.21 22.01 14.24
C LEU A 117 2.46 22.14 15.13
N CYS A 118 3.44 21.25 14.97
CA CYS A 118 4.72 21.33 15.68
C CYS A 118 5.49 22.60 15.31
N GLY A 119 5.49 23.00 14.03
CA GLY A 119 6.11 24.23 13.57
C GLY A 119 5.46 25.48 14.19
N ALA A 120 4.12 25.50 14.26
CA ALA A 120 3.39 26.57 14.94
C ALA A 120 3.73 26.63 16.45
N GLY A 121 3.91 25.48 17.09
CA GLY A 121 4.34 25.39 18.49
C GLY A 121 5.71 26.02 18.74
N VAL A 122 6.68 25.84 17.84
CA VAL A 122 8.02 26.46 17.94
C VAL A 122 7.92 27.99 17.92
N LEU A 123 7.10 28.54 17.01
CA LEU A 123 6.88 29.98 16.88
C LEU A 123 6.16 30.56 18.11
N ALA A 124 5.17 29.85 18.65
CA ALA A 124 4.46 30.26 19.86
C ALA A 124 5.38 30.30 21.09
N VAL A 125 6.27 29.31 21.25
CA VAL A 125 7.26 29.28 22.34
C VAL A 125 8.29 30.41 22.20
N MET A 126 8.76 30.71 20.98
CA MET A 126 9.64 31.86 20.74
C MET A 126 8.96 33.19 21.08
N ALA A 127 7.71 33.38 20.66
CA ALA A 127 6.96 34.61 20.92
C ALA A 127 6.70 34.80 22.42
N ALA A 128 6.33 33.75 23.14
CA ALA A 128 6.12 33.79 24.59
C ALA A 128 7.42 34.08 25.36
N ALA A 129 8.54 33.47 24.96
CA ALA A 129 9.84 33.71 25.60
C ALA A 129 10.36 35.13 25.36
N ALA A 130 10.11 35.70 24.17
CA ALA A 130 10.44 37.08 23.85
C ALA A 130 9.63 38.07 24.69
N MET A 131 8.33 37.81 24.93
CA MET A 131 7.48 38.66 25.79
C MET A 131 7.91 38.67 27.26
N ILE A 132 8.45 37.56 27.78
CA ILE A 132 8.82 37.43 29.20
C ILE A 132 10.30 37.84 29.43
N GLY A 133 11.06 38.17 28.38
CA GLY A 133 12.46 38.56 28.46
C GLY A 133 13.44 37.41 28.74
N ALA A 134 12.94 36.16 28.76
CA ALA A 134 13.72 34.95 29.02
C ALA A 134 14.36 34.39 27.73
N TRP A 135 15.08 35.25 27.00
CA TRP A 135 15.61 34.96 25.66
C TRP A 135 16.49 33.70 25.61
N ALA A 136 17.38 33.51 26.58
CA ALA A 136 18.26 32.34 26.63
C ALA A 136 17.49 31.02 26.81
N LEU A 137 16.43 31.04 27.63
CA LEU A 137 15.58 29.87 27.87
C LEU A 137 14.71 29.56 26.64
N GLY A 138 14.16 30.61 26.02
CA GLY A 138 13.41 30.52 24.77
C GLY A 138 14.25 29.93 23.63
N LEU A 139 15.46 30.45 23.42
CA LEU A 139 16.36 29.97 22.37
C LEU A 139 16.72 28.49 22.57
N ALA A 140 16.98 28.07 23.81
CA ALA A 140 17.33 26.69 24.13
C ALA A 140 16.18 25.69 23.95
N LEU A 141 14.93 26.12 24.16
CA LEU A 141 13.73 25.30 23.93
C LEU A 141 13.34 25.29 22.44
N SER A 142 13.35 26.45 21.79
CA SER A 142 13.07 26.57 20.36
C SER A 142 14.09 25.81 19.52
N ALA A 143 15.38 25.84 19.85
CA ALA A 143 16.40 25.06 19.15
C ALA A 143 16.14 23.54 19.24
N ARG A 144 15.70 23.03 20.40
CA ARG A 144 15.35 21.62 20.58
C ARG A 144 14.10 21.25 19.78
N LEU A 145 13.07 22.10 19.80
CA LEU A 145 11.85 21.86 19.03
C LEU A 145 12.12 21.94 17.51
N LEU A 146 12.96 22.87 17.06
CA LEU A 146 13.38 22.99 15.67
C LEU A 146 14.16 21.74 15.23
N PHE A 147 15.05 21.23 16.08
CA PHE A 147 15.79 19.99 15.82
C PHE A 147 14.85 18.79 15.65
N VAL A 148 13.84 18.65 16.53
CA VAL A 148 12.80 17.61 16.39
C VAL A 148 11.98 17.79 15.11
N LEU A 149 11.66 19.03 14.73
CA LEU A 149 10.95 19.34 13.49
C LEU A 149 11.75 18.94 12.25
N ILE A 150 13.06 19.23 12.24
CA ILE A 150 13.99 18.84 11.18
C ILE A 150 14.05 17.31 11.07
N LEU A 151 14.16 16.59 12.19
CA LEU A 151 14.15 15.13 12.19
C LEU A 151 12.83 14.55 11.67
N ALA A 152 11.68 15.12 12.04
CA ALA A 152 10.39 14.69 11.54
C ALA A 152 10.22 14.95 10.03
N ALA A 153 10.68 16.10 9.54
CA ALA A 153 10.69 16.42 8.11
C ALA A 153 11.64 15.52 7.31
N ALA A 154 12.81 15.18 7.88
CA ALA A 154 13.75 14.24 7.27
C ALA A 154 13.21 12.80 7.23
N ALA A 155 12.34 12.43 8.18
CA ALA A 155 11.67 11.14 8.21
C ALA A 155 10.48 11.04 7.23
N LEU A 156 9.89 12.18 6.81
CA LEU A 156 8.76 12.24 5.88
C LEU A 156 8.91 11.43 4.58
N PRO A 157 10.04 11.55 3.83
CA PRO A 157 10.25 10.80 2.60
C PRO A 157 10.42 9.28 2.81
N TRP A 158 10.47 8.79 4.05
CA TRP A 158 10.50 7.36 4.36
C TRP A 158 9.11 6.80 4.63
N ILE A 159 8.14 7.65 4.97
CA ILE A 159 6.74 7.28 5.24
C ILE A 159 5.91 7.29 3.95
N GLY A 160 6.27 8.15 2.99
CA GLY A 160 5.60 8.27 1.69
C GLY A 160 6.19 7.42 0.55
N ARG A 161 7.29 6.69 0.76
CA ARG A 161 8.00 5.94 -0.29
C ARG A 161 7.31 4.60 -0.60
N GLY A 162 6.09 4.69 -1.12
CA GLY A 162 5.44 3.62 -1.89
C GLY A 162 5.54 3.84 -3.41
N GLU A 163 6.22 4.89 -3.85
CA GLU A 163 6.58 5.10 -5.25
C GLU A 163 7.98 4.55 -5.50
N ILE A 164 8.04 3.45 -6.26
CA ILE A 164 9.28 2.87 -6.74
C ILE A 164 9.45 3.31 -8.19
N THR A 165 10.59 3.94 -8.43
CA THR A 165 11.19 4.19 -9.74
C THR A 165 11.26 2.90 -10.55
N PRO A 166 10.77 2.86 -11.79
CA PRO A 166 11.04 1.73 -12.68
C PRO A 166 12.54 1.68 -12.99
N ASN A 167 13.15 0.51 -12.73
CA ASN A 167 14.44 0.12 -13.30
C ASN A 167 14.17 -0.70 -14.57
#